data_AF-A0A2T0LX07-F1
#
_entry.id   AF-A0A2T0LX07-F1
#
_cell.length_a   1.000
_cell.length_b   1.000
_cell.length_c   1.000
_cell.angle_alpha   90.00
_cell.angle_beta   90.00
_cell.angle_gamma   90.00
#
_symmetry.space_group_name_H-M   'P 1'
#
loop_
_entity.id
_entity.type
_entity.pdbx_description
1 polymer ?
#
loop_
_entity_poly.entity_id
_entity_poly.type
_entity_poly.pdbx_seq_one_letter_code
_entity_poly.pdbx_strand_id
1 'polypeptide(L)'
;MDVLAPLVALVAAVASVRVRGGRLALWAVTWLGYRLRQHDDREPLHAVRVSSHGHGLGLAAVGDTWAAVVRLSDGHHAAVAAAVRVLRAVYRQTEVPLVSAQLVRWSGSGGPVCWVVVRYRAAEAPFAARLRGGGERGAQRATLAAASLLTDLLAAAGARGTVLTAEELSDDLLRALGAGDGIRGVETWRSWSDGGLAQACFRPARSPGPVPVFTATAPGAVFTAVSLTLRGAPSGTPREDLVVRFGLRPGESAERVAAGFGVPLVPLHGRHRPYLRRTLPLAL
;
A
#
# COMPACT_ATOMS: atom_id res chain seq x y z
N MET A 1 50.22 14.94 12.22
CA MET A 1 49.47 13.84 12.88
C MET A 1 48.08 13.83 12.30
N ASP A 2 47.79 12.81 11.48
CA ASP A 2 46.57 12.71 10.68
C ASP A 2 45.35 12.37 11.55
N VAL A 3 44.68 13.40 12.07
CA VAL A 3 43.40 13.26 12.82
C VAL A 3 42.27 12.74 11.92
N LEU A 4 42.42 12.86 10.59
CA LEU A 4 41.46 12.40 9.60
C LEU A 4 41.34 10.86 9.53
N ALA A 5 42.46 10.14 9.65
CA ALA A 5 42.47 8.67 9.56
C ALA A 5 41.67 7.98 10.69
N PRO A 6 41.87 8.29 12.00
CA PRO A 6 41.08 7.68 13.07
C PRO A 6 39.61 8.09 13.01
N LEU A 7 39.29 9.30 12.54
CA LEU A 7 37.92 9.78 12.41
C LEU A 7 37.17 9.03 11.30
N VAL A 8 37.80 8.82 10.15
CA VAL A 8 37.26 8.00 9.05
C VAL A 8 37.08 6.54 9.49
N ALA A 9 38.05 5.97 10.21
CA ALA A 9 37.95 4.61 10.75
C ALA A 9 36.80 4.47 11.76
N LEU A 10 36.60 5.46 12.64
CA LEU A 10 35.49 5.49 13.61
C LEU A 10 34.13 5.60 12.90
N VAL A 11 34.01 6.49 11.90
CA VAL A 11 32.78 6.63 11.11
C VAL A 11 32.48 5.33 10.35
N ALA A 12 33.49 4.71 9.75
CA ALA A 12 33.34 3.42 9.08
C ALA A 12 32.92 2.31 10.06
N ALA A 13 33.53 2.25 11.25
CA ALA A 13 33.18 1.29 12.29
C ALA A 13 31.72 1.46 12.75
N VAL A 14 31.31 2.69 13.10
CA VAL A 14 29.93 3.01 13.50
C VAL A 14 28.94 2.72 12.37
N ALA A 15 29.27 3.05 11.12
CA ALA A 15 28.42 2.75 9.96
C ALA A 15 28.30 1.24 9.68
N SER A 16 29.27 0.44 10.14
CA SER A 16 29.34 -1.02 9.94
C SER A 16 28.60 -1.81 11.02
N VAL A 17 28.34 -1.23 12.19
CA VAL A 17 27.57 -1.90 13.25
C VAL A 17 26.16 -2.19 12.76
N ARG A 18 25.76 -3.45 12.87
CA ARG A 18 24.40 -3.90 12.58
C ARG A 18 23.59 -3.96 13.88
N VAL A 19 22.55 -3.16 13.99
CA VAL A 19 21.58 -3.24 15.08
C VAL A 19 20.26 -3.79 14.51
N ARG A 20 19.78 -4.91 15.07
CA ARG A 20 18.52 -5.56 14.65
C ARG A 20 18.41 -5.80 13.13
N GLY A 21 19.53 -6.19 12.50
CA GLY A 21 19.57 -6.54 11.08
C GLY A 21 19.71 -5.36 10.10
N GLY A 22 19.86 -4.12 10.58
CA GLY A 22 20.13 -2.93 9.75
C GLY A 22 21.43 -2.22 10.13
N ARG A 23 22.02 -1.46 9.20
CA ARG A 23 23.20 -0.61 9.47
C ARG A 23 22.81 0.58 10.36
N LEU A 24 23.62 0.92 11.37
CA LEU A 24 23.35 2.05 12.27
C LEU A 24 23.09 3.36 11.54
N ALA A 25 23.82 3.64 10.46
CA ALA A 25 23.61 4.85 9.65
C ALA A 25 22.17 4.93 9.09
N LEU A 26 21.63 3.81 8.59
CA LEU A 26 20.25 3.76 8.10
C LEU A 26 19.24 3.93 9.23
N TRP A 27 19.54 3.41 10.41
CA TRP A 27 18.73 3.59 11.61
C TRP A 27 18.69 5.06 12.05
N ALA A 28 19.85 5.72 12.09
CA ALA A 28 19.97 7.15 12.42
C ALA A 28 19.22 8.03 11.41
N VAL A 29 19.33 7.76 10.12
CA VAL A 29 18.57 8.47 9.07
C VAL A 29 17.07 8.26 9.23
N THR A 30 16.64 7.02 9.52
CA THR A 30 15.22 6.72 9.75
C THR A 30 14.68 7.44 10.99
N TRP A 31 15.48 7.47 12.06
CA TRP A 31 15.16 8.16 13.30
C TRP A 31 15.08 9.68 13.11
N LEU A 32 16.06 10.29 12.45
CA LEU A 32 16.06 11.72 12.16
C LEU A 32 14.86 12.09 11.29
N GLY A 33 14.59 11.31 10.23
CA GLY A 33 13.42 11.53 9.38
C GLY A 33 12.09 11.38 10.13
N TYR A 34 12.01 10.46 11.09
CA TYR A 34 10.85 10.35 11.99
C TYR A 34 10.69 11.61 12.86
N ARG A 35 11.77 12.11 13.46
CA ARG A 35 11.74 13.31 14.30
C ARG A 35 11.34 14.55 13.50
N LEU A 36 11.86 14.71 12.29
CA LEU A 36 11.48 15.81 11.40
C LEU A 36 9.99 15.76 11.03
N ARG A 37 9.45 14.57 10.73
CA ARG A 37 8.02 14.40 10.42
C ARG A 37 7.09 14.64 11.60
N GLN A 38 7.55 14.46 12.84
CA GLN A 38 6.73 14.78 14.01
C GLN A 38 6.50 16.30 14.17
N HIS A 39 7.29 17.15 13.51
CA HIS A 39 7.08 18.60 13.50
C HIS A 39 6.21 19.08 12.33
N ASP A 40 5.89 18.20 11.38
CA ASP A 40 5.12 18.53 10.19
C ASP A 40 3.72 17.90 10.30
N ASP A 41 2.84 18.57 11.06
CA ASP A 41 1.46 18.15 11.31
C ASP A 41 0.51 18.36 10.10
N ARG A 42 1.04 18.77 8.95
CA ARG A 42 0.25 19.46 7.93
C ARG A 42 -0.39 18.61 6.85
N GLU A 43 -0.19 17.30 6.83
CA GLU A 43 -0.74 16.48 5.75
C GLU A 43 -1.90 15.61 6.24
N PRO A 44 -3.16 16.10 6.17
CA PRO A 44 -4.31 15.28 6.48
C PRO A 44 -4.32 14.07 5.54
N LEU A 45 -4.72 12.92 6.08
CA LEU A 45 -4.95 11.69 5.31
C LEU A 45 -6.11 11.82 4.29
N HIS A 46 -6.71 13.00 4.15
CA HIS A 46 -8.01 13.25 3.52
C HIS A 46 -7.98 14.05 2.22
N ALA A 47 -6.86 14.15 1.50
CA ALA A 47 -6.87 14.76 0.16
C ALA A 47 -7.48 13.85 -0.94
N VAL A 48 -8.21 12.79 -0.54
CA VAL A 48 -8.89 11.88 -1.46
C VAL A 48 -10.27 12.45 -1.76
N ARG A 49 -10.48 12.86 -3.01
CA ARG A 49 -11.81 13.21 -3.52
C ARG A 49 -12.41 11.98 -4.16
N VAL A 50 -13.52 11.49 -3.62
CA VAL A 50 -14.31 10.43 -4.27
C VAL A 50 -15.35 11.09 -5.15
N SER A 51 -15.46 10.63 -6.40
CA SER A 51 -16.43 11.11 -7.38
C SER A 51 -17.06 9.94 -8.10
N SER A 52 -18.32 10.08 -8.50
CA SER A 52 -18.97 9.15 -9.42
C SER A 52 -18.72 9.55 -10.87
N HIS A 53 -18.60 8.56 -11.75
CA HIS A 53 -18.54 8.77 -13.19
C HIS A 53 -19.48 7.80 -13.91
N GLY A 54 -20.28 8.31 -14.86
CA GLY A 54 -21.25 7.50 -15.62
C GLY A 54 -22.26 6.80 -14.72
N HIS A 55 -22.35 5.47 -14.82
CA HIS A 55 -23.27 4.59 -14.09
C HIS A 55 -22.96 4.44 -12.59
N GLY A 56 -22.49 5.50 -11.92
CA GLY A 56 -22.18 5.47 -10.49
C GLY A 56 -20.83 4.84 -10.12
N LEU A 57 -19.98 4.51 -11.11
CA LEU A 57 -18.65 3.95 -10.85
C LEU A 57 -17.80 4.95 -10.06
N GLY A 58 -17.19 4.45 -9.00
CA GLY A 58 -16.38 5.22 -8.07
C GLY A 58 -14.97 5.44 -8.61
N LEU A 59 -14.58 6.70 -8.65
CA LEU A 59 -13.21 7.13 -8.89
C LEU A 59 -12.72 7.93 -7.69
N ALA A 60 -11.47 7.72 -7.34
CA ALA A 60 -10.78 8.52 -6.33
C ALA A 60 -9.68 9.37 -6.98
N ALA A 61 -9.57 10.61 -6.55
CA ALA A 61 -8.51 11.52 -6.97
C ALA A 61 -7.67 11.98 -5.78
N VAL A 62 -6.35 11.94 -5.93
CA VAL A 62 -5.39 12.62 -5.04
C VAL A 62 -4.42 13.39 -5.93
N GLY A 63 -4.43 14.71 -5.79
CA GLY A 63 -3.74 15.60 -6.72
C GLY A 63 -4.21 15.39 -8.16
N ASP A 64 -3.29 15.00 -9.02
CA ASP A 64 -3.49 14.76 -10.46
C ASP A 64 -3.64 13.26 -10.83
N THR A 65 -3.65 12.38 -9.83
CA THR A 65 -3.77 10.93 -10.02
C THR A 65 -5.19 10.46 -9.76
N TRP A 66 -5.72 9.66 -10.69
CA TRP A 66 -7.00 8.98 -10.60
C TRP A 66 -6.80 7.51 -10.25
N ALA A 67 -7.67 6.97 -9.41
CA ALA A 67 -7.67 5.58 -9.01
C ALA A 67 -9.06 4.96 -9.15
N ALA A 68 -9.10 3.73 -9.64
CA ALA A 68 -10.28 2.86 -9.61
C ALA A 68 -9.96 1.61 -8.79
N VAL A 69 -10.96 1.13 -8.06
CA VAL A 69 -10.84 -0.04 -7.18
C VAL A 69 -11.79 -1.13 -7.64
N VAL A 70 -11.26 -2.34 -7.81
CA VAL A 70 -12.00 -3.56 -8.09
C VAL A 70 -11.99 -4.43 -6.83
N ARG A 71 -13.16 -4.76 -6.29
CA ARG A 71 -13.30 -5.71 -5.18
C ARG A 71 -13.49 -7.11 -5.75
N LEU A 72 -12.71 -8.08 -5.29
CA LEU A 72 -12.88 -9.48 -5.68
C LEU A 72 -14.08 -10.09 -4.94
N SER A 73 -14.89 -10.88 -5.64
CA SER A 73 -16.05 -11.56 -5.07
C SER A 73 -15.64 -12.67 -4.08
N ASP A 74 -14.53 -13.34 -4.35
CA ASP A 74 -14.02 -14.46 -3.54
C ASP A 74 -12.62 -14.13 -2.99
N GLY A 75 -12.50 -14.02 -1.67
CA GLY A 75 -11.24 -13.73 -0.97
C GLY A 75 -10.30 -14.93 -0.78
N HIS A 76 -10.52 -16.03 -1.51
CA HIS A 76 -9.81 -17.30 -1.32
C HIS A 76 -8.39 -17.32 -1.93
N HIS A 77 -7.56 -18.28 -1.53
CA HIS A 77 -6.16 -18.39 -1.94
C HIS A 77 -5.95 -18.51 -3.45
N ALA A 78 -6.80 -19.24 -4.16
CA ALA A 78 -6.72 -19.37 -5.62
C ALA A 78 -6.91 -18.01 -6.32
N ALA A 79 -7.82 -17.18 -5.80
CA ALA A 79 -8.06 -15.83 -6.31
C ALA A 79 -6.85 -14.90 -6.11
N VAL A 80 -6.08 -15.06 -5.04
CA VAL A 80 -4.87 -14.26 -4.78
C VAL A 80 -3.79 -14.51 -5.84
N ALA A 81 -3.50 -15.79 -6.16
CA ALA A 81 -2.47 -16.11 -7.15
C ALA A 81 -2.86 -15.60 -8.54
N ALA A 82 -4.13 -15.75 -8.91
CA ALA A 82 -4.70 -15.16 -10.12
C ALA A 82 -4.57 -13.62 -10.11
N ALA A 83 -4.97 -12.96 -9.02
CA ALA A 83 -4.92 -11.51 -8.89
C ALA A 83 -3.50 -10.96 -8.97
N VAL A 84 -2.48 -11.60 -8.37
CA VAL A 84 -1.08 -11.19 -8.51
C VAL A 84 -0.61 -11.26 -9.96
N ARG A 85 -0.96 -12.35 -10.67
CA ARG A 85 -0.61 -12.52 -12.09
C ARG A 85 -1.28 -11.47 -12.96
N VAL A 86 -2.58 -11.24 -12.75
CA VAL A 86 -3.35 -10.22 -13.48
C VAL A 86 -2.85 -8.82 -13.17
N LEU A 87 -2.53 -8.50 -11.91
CA LEU A 87 -1.94 -7.22 -11.51
C LEU A 87 -0.65 -6.94 -12.28
N ARG A 88 0.23 -7.94 -12.40
CA ARG A 88 1.48 -7.82 -13.17
C ARG A 88 1.26 -7.72 -14.68
N ALA A 89 0.17 -8.29 -15.19
CA ALA A 89 -0.19 -8.23 -16.60
C ALA A 89 -0.76 -6.84 -16.94
N VAL A 90 -1.75 -6.37 -16.19
CA VAL A 90 -2.37 -5.04 -16.40
C VAL A 90 -1.36 -3.92 -16.25
N TYR A 91 -0.41 -4.03 -15.31
CA TYR A 91 0.65 -3.03 -15.14
C TYR A 91 1.65 -2.99 -16.31
N ARG A 92 1.85 -4.11 -17.01
CA ARG A 92 2.74 -4.19 -18.18
C ARG A 92 2.05 -3.85 -19.51
N GLN A 93 0.72 -3.73 -19.51
CA GLN A 93 -0.05 -3.34 -20.69
C GLN A 93 0.31 -1.90 -21.10
N THR A 94 0.40 -1.64 -22.40
CA THR A 94 0.79 -0.33 -22.94
C THR A 94 -0.37 0.60 -23.28
N GLU A 95 -1.60 0.09 -23.36
CA GLU A 95 -2.75 0.87 -23.83
C GLU A 95 -3.13 2.01 -22.86
N VAL A 96 -3.06 1.73 -21.55
CA VAL A 96 -3.22 2.72 -20.49
C VAL A 96 -2.06 2.54 -19.51
N PRO A 97 -0.93 3.23 -19.72
CA PRO A 97 0.22 3.12 -18.83
C PRO A 97 -0.18 3.59 -17.42
N LEU A 98 -0.03 2.70 -16.45
CA LEU A 98 -0.38 2.96 -15.06
C LEU A 98 0.83 3.51 -14.30
N VAL A 99 0.60 4.49 -13.44
CA VAL A 99 1.60 4.98 -12.48
C VAL A 99 1.91 3.90 -11.45
N SER A 100 0.86 3.20 -11.04
CA SER A 100 0.96 2.06 -10.15
C SER A 100 -0.28 1.18 -10.21
N ALA A 101 -0.10 -0.08 -9.85
CA ALA A 101 -1.18 -1.02 -9.61
C ALA A 101 -0.96 -1.67 -8.25
N GLN A 102 -2.01 -1.95 -7.50
CA GLN A 102 -1.90 -2.51 -6.15
C GLN A 102 -2.91 -3.61 -5.92
N LEU A 103 -2.49 -4.68 -5.24
CA LEU A 103 -3.36 -5.66 -4.63
C LEU A 103 -3.33 -5.45 -3.12
N VAL A 104 -4.50 -5.37 -2.48
CA VAL A 104 -4.66 -5.27 -1.03
C VAL A 104 -5.57 -6.39 -0.57
N ARG A 105 -5.15 -7.16 0.42
CA ARG A 105 -6.01 -8.09 1.15
C ARG A 105 -6.16 -7.61 2.57
N TRP A 106 -7.39 -7.55 3.03
CA TRP A 106 -7.75 -7.22 4.40
C TRP A 106 -8.47 -8.38 5.03
N SER A 107 -8.03 -8.80 6.20
CA SER A 107 -8.64 -9.89 6.96
C SER A 107 -8.96 -9.38 8.37
N GLY A 108 -10.24 -9.33 8.72
CA GLY A 108 -10.73 -8.94 10.04
C GLY A 108 -11.93 -9.79 10.47
N SER A 109 -12.74 -9.29 11.40
CA SER A 109 -13.92 -9.99 11.90
C SER A 109 -14.98 -10.28 10.83
N GLY A 110 -15.07 -9.45 9.78
CA GLY A 110 -16.00 -9.63 8.65
C GLY A 110 -15.49 -10.57 7.55
N GLY A 111 -14.41 -11.31 7.78
CA GLY A 111 -13.78 -12.16 6.77
C GLY A 111 -12.79 -11.42 5.86
N PRO A 112 -12.14 -12.13 4.92
CA PRO A 112 -11.17 -11.55 4.02
C PRO A 112 -11.83 -10.80 2.85
N VAL A 113 -11.38 -9.57 2.60
CA VAL A 113 -11.73 -8.78 1.41
C VAL A 113 -10.46 -8.53 0.61
N CYS A 114 -10.54 -8.63 -0.72
CA CYS A 114 -9.43 -8.33 -1.61
C CYS A 114 -9.80 -7.21 -2.58
N TRP A 115 -8.92 -6.23 -2.70
CA TRP A 115 -9.04 -5.10 -3.61
C TRP A 115 -7.88 -5.09 -4.59
N VAL A 116 -8.18 -4.83 -5.85
CA VAL A 116 -7.20 -4.56 -6.89
C VAL A 116 -7.40 -3.13 -7.36
N VAL A 117 -6.33 -2.36 -7.39
CA VAL A 117 -6.37 -0.92 -7.61
C VAL A 117 -5.48 -0.56 -8.78
N VAL A 118 -6.00 0.22 -9.71
CA VAL A 118 -5.24 0.78 -10.82
C VAL A 118 -5.19 2.30 -10.69
N ARG A 119 -4.02 2.88 -10.95
CA ARG A 119 -3.78 4.31 -10.80
C ARG A 119 -3.20 4.89 -12.07
N TYR A 120 -3.82 5.97 -12.53
CA TYR A 120 -3.47 6.66 -13.77
C TYR A 120 -3.24 8.15 -13.51
N ARG A 121 -2.19 8.69 -14.13
CA ARG A 121 -1.87 10.12 -14.09
C ARG A 121 -1.67 10.61 -15.51
N ALA A 122 -2.42 11.64 -15.88
CA ALA A 122 -2.37 12.20 -17.23
C ALA A 122 -0.98 12.78 -17.57
N ALA A 123 -0.25 13.32 -16.60
CA ALA A 123 1.10 13.83 -16.81
C ALA A 123 2.11 12.75 -17.24
N GLU A 124 1.93 11.50 -16.79
CA GLU A 124 2.84 10.39 -17.12
C GLU A 124 2.43 9.66 -18.41
N ALA A 125 1.14 9.71 -18.77
CA ALA A 125 0.61 9.03 -19.95
C ALA A 125 -0.44 9.87 -20.70
N PRO A 126 -0.08 11.07 -21.20
CA PRO A 126 -1.06 12.05 -21.71
C PRO A 126 -1.81 11.60 -22.96
N PHE A 127 -1.27 10.63 -23.70
CA PHE A 127 -1.92 10.09 -24.90
C PHE A 127 -3.20 9.31 -24.56
N ALA A 128 -3.17 8.50 -23.51
CA ALA A 128 -4.33 7.68 -23.10
C ALA A 128 -5.54 8.54 -22.69
N ALA A 129 -5.31 9.68 -22.00
CA ALA A 129 -6.36 10.65 -21.68
C ALA A 129 -6.83 11.41 -22.92
N ARG A 130 -5.92 11.84 -23.81
CA ARG A 130 -6.26 12.57 -25.04
C ARG A 130 -7.19 11.77 -25.94
N LEU A 131 -6.88 10.50 -26.21
CA LEU A 131 -7.74 9.60 -26.99
C LEU A 131 -9.15 9.43 -26.42
N ARG A 132 -9.33 9.72 -25.13
CA ARG A 132 -10.59 9.53 -24.40
C ARG A 132 -11.32 10.85 -24.11
N GLY A 133 -10.96 11.92 -24.81
CA GLY A 133 -11.60 13.24 -24.73
C GLY A 133 -10.77 14.32 -24.03
N GLY A 134 -9.55 14.00 -23.59
CA GLY A 134 -8.62 14.97 -23.01
C GLY A 134 -9.00 15.47 -21.61
N GLY A 135 -8.09 16.23 -21.02
CA GLY A 135 -8.27 16.83 -19.69
C GLY A 135 -8.60 15.82 -18.59
N GLU A 136 -9.34 16.28 -17.60
CA GLU A 136 -9.76 15.48 -16.44
C GLU A 136 -10.71 14.33 -16.83
N ARG A 137 -11.68 14.59 -17.71
CA ARG A 137 -12.63 13.56 -18.18
C ARG A 137 -11.94 12.43 -18.94
N GLY A 138 -10.94 12.77 -19.76
CA GLY A 138 -10.11 11.79 -20.45
C GLY A 138 -9.31 10.92 -19.47
N ALA A 139 -8.79 11.52 -18.40
CA ALA A 139 -8.08 10.79 -17.35
C ALA A 139 -9.00 9.84 -16.55
N GLN A 140 -10.21 10.30 -16.20
CA GLN A 140 -11.24 9.47 -15.57
C GLN A 140 -11.61 8.26 -16.46
N ARG A 141 -11.87 8.50 -17.75
CA ARG A 141 -12.17 7.44 -18.72
C ARG A 141 -11.01 6.48 -18.94
N ALA A 142 -9.76 6.97 -18.96
CA ALA A 142 -8.58 6.12 -19.04
C ALA A 142 -8.46 5.20 -17.82
N THR A 143 -8.72 5.75 -16.63
CA THR A 143 -8.71 4.99 -15.37
C THR A 143 -9.79 3.91 -15.35
N LEU A 144 -11.02 4.24 -15.79
CA LEU A 144 -12.10 3.26 -15.90
C LEU A 144 -11.83 2.20 -16.95
N ALA A 145 -11.25 2.55 -18.11
CA ALA A 145 -10.85 1.58 -19.12
C ALA A 145 -9.83 0.58 -18.58
N ALA A 146 -8.85 1.05 -17.79
CA ALA A 146 -7.90 0.16 -17.12
C ALA A 146 -8.57 -0.75 -16.08
N ALA A 147 -9.59 -0.25 -15.37
CA ALA A 147 -10.37 -1.04 -14.41
C ALA A 147 -11.23 -2.10 -15.10
N SER A 148 -11.85 -1.79 -16.24
CA SER A 148 -12.61 -2.74 -17.05
C SER A 148 -11.71 -3.84 -17.63
N LEU A 149 -10.56 -3.48 -18.19
CA LEU A 149 -9.57 -4.46 -18.64
C LEU A 149 -9.13 -5.38 -17.48
N LEU A 150 -8.92 -4.80 -16.30
CA LEU A 150 -8.60 -5.57 -15.10
C LEU A 150 -9.70 -6.56 -14.74
N THR A 151 -10.99 -6.17 -14.77
CA THR A 151 -12.10 -7.10 -14.49
C THR A 151 -12.17 -8.23 -15.52
N ASP A 152 -11.93 -7.96 -16.80
CA ASP A 152 -11.93 -8.97 -17.86
C ASP A 152 -10.78 -9.97 -17.68
N LEU A 153 -9.58 -9.48 -17.37
CA LEU A 153 -8.41 -10.32 -17.11
C LEU A 153 -8.57 -11.16 -15.84
N LEU A 154 -9.20 -10.61 -14.80
CA LEU A 154 -9.53 -11.34 -13.58
C LEU A 154 -10.51 -12.48 -13.92
N ALA A 155 -11.60 -12.18 -14.65
CA ALA A 155 -12.60 -13.17 -15.03
C ALA A 155 -12.00 -14.30 -15.87
N ALA A 156 -11.16 -13.97 -16.85
CA ALA A 156 -10.43 -14.95 -17.66
C ALA A 156 -9.45 -15.80 -16.82
N ALA A 157 -8.96 -15.27 -15.70
CA ALA A 157 -8.11 -15.98 -14.75
C ALA A 157 -8.88 -16.76 -13.68
N GLY A 158 -10.22 -16.81 -13.77
CA GLY A 158 -11.09 -17.50 -12.81
C GLY A 158 -11.35 -16.73 -11.52
N ALA A 159 -11.02 -15.43 -11.46
CA ALA A 159 -11.32 -14.57 -10.33
C ALA A 159 -12.40 -13.54 -10.73
N ARG A 160 -13.53 -13.50 -10.04
CA ARG A 160 -14.55 -12.47 -10.29
C ARG A 160 -14.27 -11.23 -9.47
N GLY A 161 -14.51 -10.06 -10.05
CA GLY A 161 -14.41 -8.80 -9.34
C GLY A 161 -15.32 -7.74 -9.94
N THR A 162 -15.69 -6.76 -9.12
CA THR A 162 -16.56 -5.64 -9.49
C THR A 162 -15.86 -4.32 -9.22
N VAL A 163 -15.97 -3.38 -10.15
CA VAL A 163 -15.53 -1.99 -9.93
C VAL A 163 -16.45 -1.36 -8.88
N LEU A 164 -15.87 -0.77 -7.84
CA LEU A 164 -16.65 -0.16 -6.76
C LEU A 164 -17.38 1.08 -7.22
N THR A 165 -18.58 1.29 -6.68
CA THR A 165 -19.28 2.58 -6.74
C THR A 165 -18.64 3.61 -5.80
N ALA A 166 -19.00 4.89 -5.94
CA ALA A 166 -18.46 5.95 -5.07
C ALA A 166 -18.78 5.73 -3.58
N GLU A 167 -19.98 5.24 -3.27
CA GLU A 167 -20.42 4.93 -1.91
C GLU A 167 -19.64 3.74 -1.34
N GLU A 168 -19.64 2.61 -2.06
CA GLU A 168 -18.87 1.43 -1.68
C GLU A 168 -17.38 1.69 -1.50
N LEU A 169 -16.83 2.58 -2.32
CA LEU A 169 -15.43 2.99 -2.22
C LEU A 169 -15.17 3.72 -0.89
N SER A 170 -16.09 4.60 -0.47
CA SER A 170 -15.99 5.33 0.78
C SER A 170 -16.10 4.40 1.99
N ASP A 171 -17.04 3.43 1.95
CA ASP A 171 -17.21 2.43 3.00
C ASP A 171 -15.98 1.51 3.13
N ASP A 172 -15.45 1.03 2.00
CA ASP A 172 -14.28 0.15 1.99
C ASP A 172 -13.02 0.87 2.46
N LEU A 173 -12.91 2.17 2.23
CA LEU A 173 -11.82 2.99 2.78
C LEU A 173 -11.88 3.05 4.30
N LEU A 174 -13.05 3.36 4.86
CA LEU A 174 -13.24 3.42 6.31
C LEU A 174 -12.92 2.06 6.92
N ARG A 175 -13.40 0.98 6.30
CA ARG A 175 -13.05 -0.39 6.70
C ARG A 175 -11.54 -0.65 6.66
N ALA A 176 -10.87 -0.27 5.58
CA ALA A 176 -9.43 -0.48 5.42
C ALA A 176 -8.59 0.41 6.36
N LEU A 177 -9.07 1.59 6.76
CA LEU A 177 -8.41 2.43 7.74
C LEU A 177 -8.40 1.78 9.12
N GLY A 178 -9.47 1.06 9.46
CA GLY A 178 -9.65 0.45 10.77
C GLY A 178 -9.84 1.47 11.88
N ALA A 179 -10.08 2.74 11.55
CA ALA A 179 -10.31 3.84 12.49
C ALA A 179 -11.69 4.48 12.23
N GLY A 180 -12.24 5.17 13.23
CA GLY A 180 -13.49 5.92 13.11
C GLY A 180 -13.35 7.22 12.30
N ASP A 181 -14.45 7.97 12.19
CA ASP A 181 -14.49 9.22 11.42
C ASP A 181 -13.54 10.28 12.01
N GLY A 182 -12.59 10.74 11.16
CA GLY A 182 -11.65 11.82 11.49
C GLY A 182 -10.30 11.32 11.97
N ILE A 183 -9.31 11.27 11.06
CA ILE A 183 -8.00 10.70 11.38
C ILE A 183 -7.08 11.75 11.99
N ARG A 184 -6.86 11.68 13.31
CA ARG A 184 -5.83 12.46 14.03
C ARG A 184 -4.72 11.57 14.59
N GLY A 185 -4.46 10.43 13.94
CA GLY A 185 -3.63 9.41 14.54
C GLY A 185 -2.18 9.82 14.79
N VAL A 186 -1.69 9.42 15.96
CA VAL A 186 -0.36 9.71 16.48
C VAL A 186 0.61 8.64 16.01
N GLU A 187 1.73 9.04 15.42
CA GLU A 187 2.82 8.13 15.09
C GLU A 187 3.84 8.06 16.23
N THR A 188 4.12 6.85 16.70
CA THR A 188 5.25 6.54 17.56
C THR A 188 6.34 5.83 16.75
N TRP A 189 7.48 5.57 17.39
CA TRP A 189 8.54 4.78 16.77
C TRP A 189 8.12 3.36 16.38
N ARG A 190 7.14 2.76 17.09
CA ARG A 190 6.76 1.35 16.91
C ARG A 190 5.38 1.12 16.30
N SER A 191 4.56 2.15 16.25
CA SER A 191 3.18 2.05 15.79
C SER A 191 2.65 3.40 15.36
N TRP A 192 1.52 3.36 14.69
CA TRP A 192 0.63 4.50 14.50
C TRP A 192 -0.70 4.17 15.18
N SER A 193 -1.32 5.11 15.87
CA SER A 193 -2.57 4.83 16.60
C SER A 193 -3.61 5.91 16.38
N ASP A 194 -4.86 5.50 16.25
CA ASP A 194 -6.02 6.39 16.16
C ASP A 194 -7.22 5.75 16.85
N GLY A 195 -8.00 6.54 17.58
CA GLY A 195 -9.20 6.06 18.29
C GLY A 195 -8.99 4.84 19.20
N GLY A 196 -7.81 4.69 19.81
CA GLY A 196 -7.47 3.55 20.68
C GLY A 196 -6.99 2.29 19.95
N LEU A 197 -7.00 2.27 18.61
CA LEU A 197 -6.46 1.17 17.83
C LEU A 197 -5.02 1.47 17.38
N ALA A 198 -4.07 0.69 17.90
CA ALA A 198 -2.69 0.74 17.44
C ALA A 198 -2.53 -0.11 16.17
N GLN A 199 -1.76 0.40 15.22
CA GLN A 199 -1.44 -0.25 13.96
C GLN A 199 0.07 -0.26 13.78
N ALA A 200 0.61 -1.38 13.31
CA ALA A 200 2.03 -1.51 13.04
C ALA A 200 2.26 -2.08 11.64
N CYS A 201 3.22 -1.49 10.93
CA CYS A 201 3.57 -1.86 9.58
C CYS A 201 4.91 -2.58 9.55
N PHE A 202 4.99 -3.56 8.67
CA PHE A 202 6.10 -4.47 8.50
C PHE A 202 6.38 -4.68 7.02
N ARG A 203 7.59 -5.10 6.72
CA ARG A 203 7.96 -5.67 5.42
C ARG A 203 8.47 -7.09 5.60
N PRO A 204 8.30 -7.99 4.63
CA PRO A 204 8.99 -9.27 4.62
C PRO A 204 10.51 -9.08 4.74
N ALA A 205 11.16 -9.88 5.60
CA ALA A 205 12.60 -9.84 5.81
C ALA A 205 13.38 -10.34 4.58
N ARG A 206 12.77 -11.29 3.86
CA ARG A 206 13.25 -11.85 2.59
C ARG A 206 12.18 -11.61 1.52
N SER A 207 12.42 -12.02 0.28
CA SER A 207 11.40 -11.97 -0.77
C SER A 207 10.79 -13.37 -0.99
N PRO A 208 9.85 -13.85 -0.14
CA PRO A 208 9.24 -15.18 -0.28
C PRO A 208 8.28 -15.27 -1.48
N GLY A 209 8.21 -14.25 -2.33
CA GLY A 209 7.12 -14.05 -3.28
C GLY A 209 5.85 -13.52 -2.59
N PRO A 210 4.90 -12.95 -3.35
CA PRO A 210 3.71 -12.34 -2.77
C PRO A 210 2.71 -13.35 -2.22
N VAL A 211 2.51 -14.49 -2.90
CA VAL A 211 1.45 -15.45 -2.55
C VAL A 211 1.54 -15.93 -1.10
N PRO A 212 2.70 -16.43 -0.58
CA PRO A 212 2.80 -16.88 0.81
C PRO A 212 2.46 -15.80 1.85
N VAL A 213 2.77 -14.54 1.55
CA VAL A 213 2.49 -13.40 2.45
C VAL A 213 1.00 -13.06 2.45
N PHE A 214 0.33 -13.14 1.31
CA PHE A 214 -1.11 -12.92 1.23
C PHE A 214 -1.92 -14.07 1.84
N THR A 215 -1.38 -15.28 1.87
CA THR A 215 -2.07 -16.45 2.44
C THR A 215 -1.81 -16.64 3.93
N ALA A 216 -0.79 -15.97 4.47
CA ALA A 216 -0.45 -16.00 5.88
C ALA A 216 -1.54 -15.36 6.76
N THR A 217 -1.62 -15.83 8.01
CA THR A 217 -2.53 -15.33 9.04
C THR A 217 -1.72 -14.88 10.25
N ALA A 218 -2.17 -13.84 10.94
CA ALA A 218 -1.56 -13.37 12.18
C ALA A 218 -2.51 -13.60 13.35
N PRO A 219 -2.44 -14.77 14.03
CA PRO A 219 -3.17 -14.99 15.27
C PRO A 219 -2.83 -13.87 16.27
N GLY A 220 -3.86 -13.27 16.86
CA GLY A 220 -3.72 -12.13 17.78
C GLY A 220 -3.96 -10.76 17.14
N ALA A 221 -3.83 -10.60 15.82
CA ALA A 221 -4.20 -9.33 15.20
C ALA A 221 -5.72 -9.08 15.23
N VAL A 222 -6.14 -7.83 15.45
CA VAL A 222 -7.54 -7.40 15.27
C VAL A 222 -7.91 -7.46 13.78
N PHE A 223 -6.96 -7.06 12.94
CA PHE A 223 -7.02 -7.23 11.49
C PHE A 223 -5.61 -7.42 10.93
N THR A 224 -5.52 -7.95 9.72
CA THR A 224 -4.30 -7.97 8.91
C THR A 224 -4.57 -7.35 7.54
N ALA A 225 -3.75 -6.39 7.14
CA ALA A 225 -3.66 -5.88 5.77
C ALA A 225 -2.37 -6.39 5.12
N VAL A 226 -2.45 -6.96 3.94
CA VAL A 226 -1.29 -7.26 3.10
C VAL A 226 -1.46 -6.50 1.80
N SER A 227 -0.45 -5.72 1.41
CA SER A 227 -0.47 -4.93 0.19
C SER A 227 0.76 -5.21 -0.67
N LEU A 228 0.53 -5.50 -1.95
CA LEU A 228 1.54 -5.55 -3.01
C LEU A 228 1.30 -4.37 -3.94
N THR A 229 2.27 -3.48 -4.07
CA THR A 229 2.22 -2.37 -5.03
C THR A 229 3.26 -2.57 -6.12
N LEU A 230 2.85 -2.44 -7.38
CA LEU A 230 3.70 -2.32 -8.56
C LEU A 230 3.86 -0.83 -8.90
N ARG A 231 5.11 -0.39 -9.06
CA ARG A 231 5.44 0.98 -9.51
C ARG A 231 6.54 0.95 -10.57
N GLY A 232 6.65 2.03 -11.33
CA GLY A 232 7.71 2.19 -12.31
C GLY A 232 9.07 2.20 -11.64
N ALA A 233 10.05 1.52 -12.23
CA ALA A 233 11.44 1.66 -11.85
C ALA A 233 12.23 2.21 -13.04
N PRO A 234 13.34 2.95 -12.80
CA PRO A 234 14.22 3.41 -13.87
C PRO A 234 14.74 2.29 -14.78
N SER A 235 14.80 1.05 -14.26
CA SER A 235 15.22 -0.14 -14.99
C SER A 235 14.19 -0.66 -16.01
N GLY A 236 13.00 -0.07 -16.10
CA GLY A 236 11.89 -0.56 -16.93
C GLY A 236 11.16 -1.80 -16.36
N THR A 237 11.77 -2.48 -15.39
CA THR A 237 11.11 -3.56 -14.64
C THR A 237 10.22 -2.99 -13.53
N PRO A 238 8.98 -3.48 -13.37
CA PRO A 238 8.12 -3.04 -12.26
C PRO A 238 8.78 -3.33 -10.91
N ARG A 239 8.85 -2.32 -10.04
CA ARG A 239 9.26 -2.50 -8.65
C ARG A 239 8.07 -2.99 -7.84
N GLU A 240 8.24 -4.10 -7.14
CA GLU A 240 7.27 -4.62 -6.17
C GLU A 240 7.58 -4.11 -4.76
N ASP A 241 6.59 -3.53 -4.09
CA ASP A 241 6.64 -3.15 -2.67
C ASP A 241 5.58 -3.96 -1.91
N LEU A 242 6.01 -4.82 -1.00
CA LEU A 242 5.13 -5.68 -0.20
C LEU A 242 5.14 -5.24 1.26
N VAL A 243 3.97 -4.91 1.77
CA VAL A 243 3.78 -4.34 3.11
C VAL A 243 2.71 -5.14 3.85
N VAL A 244 2.99 -5.44 5.11
CA VAL A 244 2.02 -6.07 6.03
C VAL A 244 1.70 -5.08 7.13
N ARG A 245 0.42 -4.93 7.46
CA ARG A 245 -0.08 -4.06 8.55
C ARG A 245 -0.96 -4.88 9.47
N PHE A 246 -0.72 -4.76 10.77
CA PHE A 246 -1.56 -5.36 11.80
C PHE A 246 -2.27 -4.28 12.58
N GLY A 247 -3.56 -4.50 12.85
CA GLY A 247 -4.29 -3.84 13.92
C GLY A 247 -4.07 -4.60 15.22
N LEU A 248 -3.78 -3.91 16.31
CA LEU A 248 -3.34 -4.48 17.58
C LEU A 248 -4.37 -4.19 18.67
N ARG A 249 -4.60 -5.17 19.55
CA ARG A 249 -5.38 -4.91 20.77
C ARG A 249 -4.58 -4.02 21.73
N PRO A 250 -5.26 -3.27 22.62
CA PRO A 250 -4.58 -2.54 23.68
C PRO A 250 -3.63 -3.46 24.48
N GLY A 251 -2.37 -3.02 24.66
CA GLY A 251 -1.34 -3.79 25.38
C GLY A 251 -0.67 -4.90 24.58
N GLU A 252 -1.09 -5.18 23.34
CA GLU A 252 -0.50 -6.21 22.50
C GLU A 252 0.80 -5.73 21.81
N SER A 253 1.82 -6.58 21.78
CA SER A 253 3.08 -6.28 21.08
C SER A 253 2.98 -6.64 19.60
N ALA A 254 3.27 -5.66 18.75
CA ALA A 254 3.32 -5.83 17.30
C ALA A 254 4.31 -6.92 16.88
N GLU A 255 5.45 -7.01 17.56
CA GLU A 255 6.49 -8.01 17.30
C GLU A 255 6.02 -9.43 17.63
N ARG A 256 5.20 -9.60 18.68
CA ARG A 256 4.60 -10.90 19.01
C ARG A 256 3.61 -11.35 17.93
N VAL A 257 2.74 -10.45 17.49
CA VAL A 257 1.79 -10.72 16.39
C VAL A 257 2.54 -11.05 15.11
N ALA A 258 3.59 -10.28 14.78
CA ALA A 258 4.42 -10.51 13.60
C ALA A 258 5.17 -11.86 13.64
N ALA A 259 5.62 -12.31 14.82
CA ALA A 259 6.25 -13.62 14.97
C ALA A 259 5.29 -14.78 14.68
N GLY A 260 3.99 -14.59 14.95
CA GLY A 260 2.93 -15.56 14.65
C GLY A 260 2.48 -15.58 13.18
N PHE A 261 2.96 -14.67 12.33
CA PHE A 261 2.47 -14.52 10.95
C PHE A 261 2.93 -15.63 10.00
N GLY A 262 3.91 -16.45 10.38
CA GLY A 262 4.44 -17.53 9.53
C GLY A 262 5.38 -17.07 8.40
N VAL A 263 5.52 -15.77 8.18
CA VAL A 263 6.54 -15.18 7.30
C VAL A 263 7.44 -14.27 8.14
N PRO A 264 8.78 -14.37 8.06
CA PRO A 264 9.66 -13.44 8.77
C PRO A 264 9.43 -11.98 8.35
N LEU A 265 9.11 -11.13 9.32
CA LEU A 265 8.81 -9.72 9.12
C LEU A 265 9.85 -8.82 9.80
N VAL A 266 10.09 -7.66 9.21
CA VAL A 266 10.91 -6.58 9.77
C VAL A 266 10.02 -5.36 10.02
N PRO A 267 10.01 -4.80 11.24
CA PRO A 267 9.19 -3.64 11.56
C PRO A 267 9.66 -2.40 10.79
N LEU A 268 8.70 -1.57 10.38
CA LEU A 268 8.94 -0.31 9.69
C LEU A 268 8.97 0.86 10.68
N HIS A 269 9.82 0.74 11.69
CA HIS A 269 9.91 1.69 12.79
C HIS A 269 10.06 3.15 12.33
N GLY A 270 9.29 4.04 12.93
CA GLY A 270 9.24 5.48 12.63
C GLY A 270 8.73 5.81 11.22
N ARG A 271 8.17 4.84 10.50
CA ARG A 271 7.61 4.99 9.15
C ARG A 271 6.21 4.38 9.06
N HIS A 272 5.52 4.20 10.17
CA HIS A 272 4.20 3.59 10.20
C HIS A 272 3.16 4.42 9.46
N ARG A 273 3.14 5.75 9.60
CA ARG A 273 2.16 6.61 8.91
C ARG A 273 2.23 6.49 7.38
N PRO A 274 3.39 6.69 6.71
CA PRO A 274 3.46 6.56 5.25
C PRO A 274 3.21 5.13 4.76
N TYR A 275 3.57 4.10 5.55
CA TYR A 275 3.31 2.72 5.15
C TYR A 275 1.88 2.27 5.43
N LEU A 276 1.21 2.83 6.44
CA LEU A 276 -0.22 2.68 6.65
C LEU A 276 -0.96 3.20 5.43
N ARG A 277 -0.64 4.42 4.98
CA ARG A 277 -1.17 4.98 3.73
C ARG A 277 -1.02 3.98 2.61
N ARG A 278 0.20 3.49 2.34
CA ARG A 278 0.49 2.49 1.29
C ARG A 278 -0.27 1.17 1.38
N THR A 279 -0.88 0.84 2.51
CA THR A 279 -1.71 -0.36 2.65
C THR A 279 -3.20 -0.11 2.45
N LEU A 280 -3.62 1.13 2.24
CA LEU A 280 -5.00 1.47 1.90
C LEU A 280 -5.26 1.23 0.40
N PRO A 281 -6.47 0.82 0.01
CA PRO A 281 -6.84 0.69 -1.40
C PRO A 281 -6.70 2.01 -2.17
N LEU A 282 -6.84 3.17 -1.53
CA LEU A 282 -6.67 4.48 -2.17
C LEU A 282 -5.37 5.19 -1.82
N ALA A 283 -4.37 4.45 -1.38
CA ALA A 283 -3.03 4.97 -1.15
C ALA A 283 -2.43 5.58 -2.41
N LEU A 284 -2.44 6.90 -2.57
CA LEU A 284 -1.77 7.57 -3.69
C LEU A 284 -0.44 8.15 -3.22
#